data_AF-A0A2S9CYK7-F1
#
_entry.id   AF-A0A2S9CYK7-F1
#
_cell.length_a   1.000
_cell.length_b   1.000
_cell.length_c   1.000
_cell.angle_alpha   90.00
_cell.angle_beta   90.00
_cell.angle_gamma   90.00
#
_symmetry.space_group_name_H-M   'P 1'
#
loop_
_entity.id
_entity.type
_entity.pdbx_description
1 polymer ?
#
loop_
_entity_poly.entity_id
_entity_poly.type
_entity_poly.pdbx_seq_one_letter_code
_entity_poly.pdbx_strand_id
1 'polypeptide(L)'
;MKKSNLLISILCSPFIFGQVGINTTSPQGVLDVTSANSAVVLSRNANPPANVPAPTAGMIIYDSTNKTLRYYNGTFWSTVISSQTLTTANEGVVKLNSGAGVKPSFAFKSSGGVPLMTYQNIVYQTPMNIVTDFAAPPTTTWPENIITPVPGDIFDPATSRFLENPIAGQVHMWRVIVSYSNKNNGSVAFVTVNLSNPVPPSTFSIDQTAVAPNGVTSGNLVFYLVSVADPLSIGSGYLIKIKSDTTLDATIDSVTRISQAKD
;
A
#
# COMPACT_ATOMS: atom_id res chain seq x y z
N MET A 1 -77.02 48.57 6.05
CA MET A 1 -75.65 48.66 6.59
C MET A 1 -74.93 47.34 6.35
N LYS A 2 -73.78 47.39 5.65
CA LYS A 2 -72.61 46.47 5.69
C LYS A 2 -72.83 45.04 5.14
N LYS A 3 -72.27 44.68 3.96
CA LYS A 3 -70.88 44.18 3.68
C LYS A 3 -70.63 42.87 4.45
N SER A 4 -70.09 41.78 3.93
CA SER A 4 -69.30 41.49 2.74
C SER A 4 -69.20 39.95 2.61
N ASN A 5 -69.04 39.46 1.38
CA ASN A 5 -68.58 38.11 1.05
C ASN A 5 -67.35 37.71 1.87
N LEU A 6 -67.26 36.44 2.31
CA LEU A 6 -65.98 35.81 2.61
C LEU A 6 -65.88 34.48 1.86
N LEU A 7 -64.88 34.44 1.00
CA LEU A 7 -64.57 33.43 0.01
C LEU A 7 -64.22 32.06 0.61
N ILE A 8 -64.53 31.04 -0.18
CA ILE A 8 -63.85 29.74 -0.25
C ILE A 8 -62.32 29.93 -0.29
N SER A 9 -61.60 29.27 0.61
CA SER A 9 -60.16 29.00 0.45
C SER A 9 -59.81 27.59 0.97
N ILE A 10 -60.36 26.57 0.34
CA ILE A 10 -59.61 25.32 0.14
C ILE A 10 -59.05 25.43 -1.27
N LEU A 11 -57.73 25.52 -1.42
CA LEU A 11 -56.90 24.85 -2.43
C LEU A 11 -55.52 25.54 -2.55
N CYS A 12 -54.48 24.70 -2.62
CA CYS A 12 -53.09 25.01 -2.95
C CYS A 12 -52.24 25.72 -1.88
N SER A 13 -51.92 25.00 -0.79
CA SER A 13 -50.48 24.87 -0.52
C SER A 13 -49.95 23.82 -1.48
N PRO A 14 -48.99 24.11 -2.38
CA PRO A 14 -48.21 23.01 -2.93
C PRO A 14 -47.62 22.29 -1.72
N PHE A 15 -47.86 20.98 -1.60
CA PHE A 15 -47.03 20.13 -0.77
C PHE A 15 -45.63 20.23 -1.36
N ILE A 16 -44.87 21.23 -0.93
CA ILE A 16 -43.47 21.36 -1.27
C ILE A 16 -42.86 20.08 -0.74
N PHE A 17 -42.29 19.26 -1.63
CA PHE A 17 -41.63 18.01 -1.24
C PHE A 17 -40.72 18.31 -0.04
N GLY A 18 -41.03 17.71 1.11
CA GLY A 18 -40.36 18.01 2.36
C GLY A 18 -38.90 17.59 2.28
N GLN A 19 -38.03 18.50 1.89
CA GLN A 19 -36.60 18.36 2.10
C GLN A 19 -36.34 18.48 3.60
N VAL A 20 -35.60 17.53 4.16
CA VAL A 20 -35.18 17.55 5.56
C VAL A 20 -33.78 18.13 5.62
N GLY A 21 -33.70 19.45 5.85
CA GLY A 21 -32.47 20.13 6.21
C GLY A 21 -32.31 20.18 7.73
N ILE A 22 -31.19 19.69 8.26
CA ILE A 22 -30.81 19.86 9.66
C ILE A 22 -29.61 20.79 9.70
N ASN A 23 -29.79 21.95 10.35
CA ASN A 23 -28.77 23.00 10.53
C ASN A 23 -28.27 23.64 9.21
N THR A 24 -29.05 23.52 8.13
CA THR A 24 -28.85 24.22 6.85
C THR A 24 -30.17 24.81 6.37
N THR A 25 -30.12 26.01 5.77
CA THR A 25 -31.27 26.68 5.15
C THR A 25 -31.33 26.47 3.63
N SER A 26 -30.32 25.82 3.05
CA SER A 26 -30.24 25.53 1.62
C SER A 26 -29.86 24.05 1.42
N PRO A 27 -30.78 23.10 1.71
CA PRO A 27 -30.50 21.66 1.59
C PRO A 27 -30.12 21.28 0.16
N GLN A 28 -29.05 20.50 0.01
CA GLN A 28 -28.58 19.99 -1.29
C GLN A 28 -29.13 18.59 -1.63
N GLY A 29 -29.96 18.01 -0.76
CA GLY A 29 -30.57 16.70 -0.94
C GLY A 29 -31.88 16.56 -0.17
N VAL A 30 -32.54 15.39 -0.31
CA VAL A 30 -33.78 15.08 0.42
C VAL A 30 -33.53 15.02 1.93
N LEU A 31 -32.34 14.57 2.34
CA LEU A 31 -31.81 14.71 3.69
C LEU A 31 -30.43 15.39 3.58
N ASP A 32 -30.26 16.53 4.24
CA ASP A 32 -29.00 17.26 4.31
C ASP A 32 -28.72 17.67 5.76
N VAL A 33 -27.59 17.23 6.30
CA VAL A 33 -27.20 17.46 7.70
C VAL A 33 -25.85 18.14 7.71
N THR A 34 -25.82 19.39 8.16
CA THR A 34 -24.59 20.18 8.27
C THR A 34 -24.19 20.34 9.73
N SER A 35 -22.95 20.06 10.09
CA SER A 35 -22.44 20.33 11.42
C SER A 35 -20.93 20.58 11.37
N ALA A 36 -20.46 21.52 12.19
CA ALA A 36 -19.04 21.80 12.32
C ALA A 36 -18.32 20.83 13.28
N ASN A 37 -19.05 20.13 14.14
CA ASN A 37 -18.49 19.35 15.25
C ASN A 37 -19.25 18.05 15.57
N SER A 38 -20.19 17.62 14.71
CA SER A 38 -20.96 16.39 14.88
C SER A 38 -21.26 15.74 13.53
N ALA A 39 -21.88 14.57 13.55
CA ALA A 39 -22.17 13.76 12.36
C ALA A 39 -23.42 12.89 12.57
N VAL A 40 -23.86 12.23 11.50
CA VAL A 40 -24.96 11.26 11.56
C VAL A 40 -24.49 9.97 12.23
N VAL A 41 -25.20 9.54 13.26
CA VAL A 41 -25.04 8.20 13.85
C VAL A 41 -26.07 7.27 13.25
N LEU A 42 -25.62 6.26 12.52
CA LEU A 42 -26.47 5.23 11.94
C LEU A 42 -26.92 4.21 13.00
N SER A 43 -28.03 3.52 12.73
CA SER A 43 -28.43 2.36 13.53
C SER A 43 -27.30 1.33 13.58
N ARG A 44 -27.02 0.82 14.78
CA ARG A 44 -25.95 -0.15 15.01
C ARG A 44 -26.56 -1.55 15.13
N ASN A 45 -26.01 -2.53 14.44
CA ASN A 45 -26.49 -3.90 14.46
C ASN A 45 -25.32 -4.89 14.38
N ALA A 46 -25.31 -5.93 15.22
CA ALA A 46 -24.21 -6.88 15.31
C ALA A 46 -24.16 -7.90 14.16
N ASN A 47 -25.27 -8.10 13.44
CA ASN A 47 -25.37 -8.99 12.27
C ASN A 47 -26.56 -8.55 11.40
N PRO A 48 -26.40 -7.52 10.56
CA PRO A 48 -27.49 -7.03 9.72
C PRO A 48 -28.17 -8.10 8.85
N PRO A 49 -27.44 -9.04 8.20
CA PRO A 49 -28.06 -10.14 7.46
C PRO A 49 -29.03 -11.01 8.27
N ALA A 50 -28.73 -11.28 9.54
CA ALA A 50 -29.60 -12.11 10.39
C ALA A 50 -30.70 -11.31 11.07
N ASN A 51 -30.39 -10.08 11.51
CA ASN A 51 -31.27 -9.29 12.37
C ASN A 51 -32.22 -8.36 11.60
N VAL A 52 -31.98 -8.14 10.30
CA VAL A 52 -32.84 -7.35 9.42
C VAL A 52 -33.34 -8.27 8.30
N PRO A 53 -34.41 -9.05 8.54
CA PRO A 53 -34.85 -10.11 7.62
C PRO A 53 -35.54 -9.61 6.35
N ALA A 54 -36.04 -8.36 6.36
CA ALA A 54 -36.68 -7.73 5.22
C ALA A 54 -36.11 -6.31 4.97
N PRO A 55 -34.84 -6.21 4.54
CA PRO A 55 -34.21 -4.91 4.28
C PRO A 55 -34.71 -4.31 2.96
N THR A 56 -34.75 -2.98 2.89
CA THR A 56 -35.08 -2.24 1.66
C THR A 56 -33.81 -1.89 0.91
N ALA A 57 -33.83 -1.95 -0.43
CA ALA A 57 -32.70 -1.52 -1.26
C ALA A 57 -32.28 -0.09 -0.90
N GLY A 58 -30.96 0.13 -0.73
CA GLY A 58 -30.39 1.41 -0.29
C GLY A 58 -30.37 1.61 1.23
N MET A 59 -30.85 0.66 2.03
CA MET A 59 -30.72 0.72 3.49
C MET A 59 -29.24 0.69 3.89
N ILE A 60 -28.82 1.62 4.75
CA ILE A 60 -27.45 1.73 5.27
C ILE A 60 -27.47 1.53 6.79
N ILE A 61 -26.56 0.72 7.31
CA ILE A 61 -26.47 0.38 8.74
C ILE A 61 -25.01 0.21 9.17
N TYR A 62 -24.71 0.49 10.44
CA TYR A 62 -23.39 0.23 10.99
C TYR A 62 -23.34 -1.18 11.60
N ASP A 63 -22.48 -2.05 11.07
CA ASP A 63 -22.22 -3.36 11.67
C ASP A 63 -21.33 -3.20 12.90
N SER A 64 -21.93 -3.37 14.08
CA SER A 64 -21.22 -3.13 15.35
C SER A 64 -20.23 -4.23 15.71
N THR A 65 -20.33 -5.42 15.11
CA THR A 65 -19.37 -6.51 15.31
C THR A 65 -18.16 -6.28 14.43
N ASN A 66 -18.39 -6.11 13.13
CA ASN A 66 -17.32 -5.95 12.15
C ASN A 66 -16.77 -4.53 12.05
N LYS A 67 -17.40 -3.55 12.73
CA LYS A 67 -17.05 -2.12 12.71
C LYS A 67 -17.14 -1.49 11.31
N THR A 68 -18.03 -1.98 10.45
CA THR A 68 -18.13 -1.56 9.05
C THR A 68 -19.44 -0.85 8.73
N LEU A 69 -19.41 -0.02 7.68
CA LEU A 69 -20.61 0.49 7.05
C LEU A 69 -21.15 -0.56 6.07
N ARG A 70 -22.41 -0.98 6.28
CA ARG A 70 -23.09 -1.97 5.42
C ARG A 70 -24.22 -1.29 4.67
N TYR A 71 -24.46 -1.72 3.43
CA TYR A 71 -25.64 -1.32 2.67
C TYR A 71 -26.33 -2.54 2.05
N TYR A 72 -27.64 -2.47 1.88
CA TYR A 72 -28.40 -3.51 1.16
C TYR A 72 -28.60 -3.09 -0.30
N ASN A 73 -28.10 -3.88 -1.24
CA ASN A 73 -28.16 -3.56 -2.67
C ASN A 73 -29.49 -3.96 -3.35
N GLY A 74 -30.47 -4.44 -2.56
CA GLY A 74 -31.72 -5.00 -3.07
C GLY A 74 -31.74 -6.53 -3.16
N THR A 75 -30.61 -7.19 -2.97
CA THR A 75 -30.52 -8.66 -2.93
C THR A 75 -29.67 -9.14 -1.76
N PHE A 76 -28.50 -8.54 -1.54
CA PHE A 76 -27.54 -8.90 -0.50
C PHE A 76 -27.09 -7.67 0.30
N TRP A 77 -26.69 -7.92 1.54
CA TRP A 77 -25.91 -6.96 2.32
C TRP A 77 -24.46 -6.95 1.85
N SER A 78 -23.96 -5.77 1.51
CA SER A 78 -22.57 -5.54 1.10
C SER A 78 -21.88 -4.57 2.08
N THR A 79 -20.56 -4.64 2.14
CA THR A 79 -19.73 -3.71 2.91
C THR A 79 -19.30 -2.57 2.01
N VAL A 80 -19.44 -1.32 2.48
CA VAL A 80 -18.92 -0.12 1.79
C VAL A 80 -17.43 0.08 2.13
N ILE A 81 -17.06 -0.16 3.38
CA ILE A 81 -15.70 -0.02 3.93
C ILE A 81 -15.48 -1.16 4.91
N SER A 82 -14.53 -2.08 4.64
CA SER A 82 -14.14 -3.14 5.56
C SER A 82 -12.95 -2.71 6.40
N SER A 83 -13.10 -2.83 7.72
CA SER A 83 -11.99 -2.79 8.66
C SER A 83 -12.49 -3.50 9.90
N GLN A 84 -12.15 -4.78 10.06
CA GLN A 84 -12.44 -5.46 11.32
C GLN A 84 -11.50 -5.01 12.45
N THR A 85 -10.36 -4.40 12.13
CA THR A 85 -9.35 -4.04 13.14
C THR A 85 -8.54 -2.78 12.86
N LEU A 86 -8.54 -2.20 11.66
CA LEU A 86 -7.63 -1.11 11.30
C LEU A 86 -8.32 -0.15 10.33
N THR A 87 -8.53 1.09 10.76
CA THR A 87 -9.40 2.07 10.10
C THR A 87 -8.87 2.62 8.78
N THR A 88 -7.74 2.12 8.27
CA THR A 88 -7.22 2.42 6.93
C THR A 88 -6.79 1.11 6.23
N ALA A 89 -6.29 1.18 5.00
CA ALA A 89 -6.11 0.00 4.17
C ALA A 89 -4.74 -0.70 4.36
N ASN A 90 -4.10 -0.62 5.53
CA ASN A 90 -2.72 -1.12 5.76
C ASN A 90 -1.70 -0.80 4.65
N GLU A 91 -1.88 0.33 3.98
CA GLU A 91 -0.99 0.80 2.92
C GLU A 91 0.30 1.36 3.50
N GLY A 92 1.40 1.24 2.76
CA GLY A 92 2.64 1.89 3.17
C GLY A 92 3.70 1.86 2.10
N VAL A 93 4.55 2.87 2.10
CA VAL A 93 5.75 2.96 1.27
C VAL A 93 6.92 3.05 2.22
N VAL A 94 7.81 2.07 2.23
CA VAL A 94 8.97 2.05 3.12
C VAL A 94 10.24 2.00 2.29
N LYS A 95 11.05 3.06 2.36
CA LYS A 95 12.26 3.21 1.54
C LYS A 95 13.53 3.12 2.38
N LEU A 96 14.26 2.01 2.22
CA LEU A 96 15.56 1.76 2.83
C LEU A 96 16.68 2.20 1.87
N ASN A 97 17.52 3.15 2.28
CA ASN A 97 18.61 3.68 1.47
C ASN A 97 19.94 2.99 1.76
N SER A 98 20.23 2.73 3.04
CA SER A 98 21.53 2.22 3.51
C SER A 98 21.38 1.34 4.75
N GLY A 99 22.49 0.82 5.25
CA GLY A 99 22.57 0.25 6.60
C GLY A 99 23.85 0.75 7.23
N ALA A 100 23.78 1.28 8.45
CA ALA A 100 24.90 1.96 9.11
C ALA A 100 25.52 3.08 8.25
N GLY A 101 24.71 3.78 7.45
CA GLY A 101 25.14 4.83 6.53
C GLY A 101 25.82 4.34 5.25
N VAL A 102 25.94 3.02 5.04
CA VAL A 102 26.61 2.43 3.88
C VAL A 102 25.61 1.80 2.92
N LYS A 103 25.75 2.10 1.63
CA LYS A 103 24.96 1.49 0.55
C LYS A 103 25.60 0.17 0.10
N PRO A 104 24.82 -0.90 -0.13
CA PRO A 104 25.33 -2.12 -0.73
C PRO A 104 25.95 -1.83 -2.12
N SER A 105 27.14 -2.37 -2.38
CA SER A 105 27.86 -2.15 -3.65
C SER A 105 28.54 -3.43 -4.14
N PHE A 106 28.63 -3.57 -5.47
CA PHE A 106 29.11 -4.76 -6.16
C PHE A 106 30.02 -4.35 -7.33
N ALA A 107 31.27 -4.80 -7.29
CA ALA A 107 32.21 -4.60 -8.39
C ALA A 107 32.21 -5.84 -9.28
N PHE A 108 31.32 -5.88 -10.28
CA PHE A 108 31.20 -6.99 -11.21
C PHE A 108 32.36 -6.99 -12.20
N LYS A 109 33.14 -8.07 -12.25
CA LYS A 109 34.37 -8.17 -13.03
C LYS A 109 34.59 -9.58 -13.56
N SER A 110 35.32 -9.69 -14.67
CA SER A 110 35.79 -10.98 -15.19
C SER A 110 36.85 -11.64 -14.30
N SER A 111 37.57 -10.87 -13.47
CA SER A 111 38.55 -11.35 -12.49
C SER A 111 38.74 -10.32 -11.36
N GLY A 112 39.04 -10.78 -10.14
CA GLY A 112 39.37 -9.91 -8.99
C GLY A 112 38.20 -9.09 -8.44
N GLY A 113 36.96 -9.54 -8.64
CA GLY A 113 35.73 -8.90 -8.15
C GLY A 113 34.58 -9.90 -8.05
N VAL A 114 33.34 -9.40 -8.05
CA VAL A 114 32.15 -10.27 -8.14
C VAL A 114 32.11 -10.88 -9.54
N PRO A 115 32.08 -12.23 -9.67
CA PRO A 115 32.01 -12.87 -10.98
C PRO A 115 30.76 -12.45 -11.76
N LEU A 116 30.91 -12.26 -13.07
CA LEU A 116 29.79 -12.00 -13.98
C LEU A 116 28.80 -13.17 -13.95
N MET A 117 27.54 -12.89 -14.29
CA MET A 117 26.43 -13.85 -14.35
C MET A 117 26.13 -14.59 -13.03
N THR A 118 26.72 -14.18 -11.92
CA THR A 118 26.54 -14.80 -10.61
C THR A 118 25.72 -13.89 -9.71
N TYR A 119 24.65 -14.43 -9.12
CA TYR A 119 23.84 -13.69 -8.16
C TYR A 119 24.61 -13.41 -6.87
N GLN A 120 24.51 -12.18 -6.40
CA GLN A 120 24.93 -11.77 -5.06
C GLN A 120 23.72 -11.24 -4.28
N ASN A 121 23.62 -11.59 -3.01
CA ASN A 121 22.57 -11.07 -2.14
C ASN A 121 22.82 -9.57 -1.89
N ILE A 122 21.75 -8.78 -1.93
CA ILE A 122 21.76 -7.41 -1.41
C ILE A 122 21.65 -7.51 0.11
N VAL A 123 22.70 -7.06 0.81
CA VAL A 123 22.79 -7.11 2.27
C VAL A 123 23.12 -5.71 2.79
N TYR A 124 22.37 -5.27 3.81
CA TYR A 124 22.61 -4.01 4.50
C TYR A 124 23.44 -4.22 5.77
N GLN A 125 24.34 -3.28 6.06
CA GLN A 125 25.19 -3.34 7.25
C GLN A 125 24.40 -2.98 8.51
N THR A 126 24.84 -3.51 9.65
CA THR A 126 24.26 -3.24 10.98
C THR A 126 25.22 -2.48 11.87
N PRO A 127 24.73 -1.73 12.88
CA PRO A 127 23.32 -1.51 13.20
C PRO A 127 22.65 -0.52 12.23
N MET A 128 21.39 -0.79 11.86
CA MET A 128 20.59 0.15 11.06
C MET A 128 19.84 1.14 11.96
N ASN A 129 19.63 2.35 11.47
CA ASN A 129 18.89 3.40 12.17
C ASN A 129 17.78 3.98 11.30
N ILE A 130 16.55 3.98 11.83
CA ILE A 130 15.33 4.42 11.13
C ILE A 130 15.38 5.88 10.64
N VAL A 131 16.23 6.72 11.25
CA VAL A 131 16.37 8.14 10.92
C VAL A 131 17.41 8.37 9.82
N THR A 132 18.53 7.64 9.85
CA THR A 132 19.66 7.90 8.95
C THR A 132 19.71 6.97 7.75
N ASP A 133 19.19 5.75 7.88
CA ASP A 133 19.26 4.73 6.83
C ASP A 133 18.01 4.65 5.95
N PHE A 134 16.91 5.24 6.41
CA PHE A 134 15.64 5.27 5.68
C PHE A 134 15.40 6.66 5.10
N ALA A 135 14.64 6.73 4.01
CA ALA A 135 14.21 8.02 3.50
C ALA A 135 13.18 8.64 4.44
N ALA A 136 13.27 9.94 4.70
CA ALA A 136 12.27 10.65 5.49
C ALA A 136 10.91 10.70 4.77
N PRO A 137 9.81 10.97 5.50
CA PRO A 137 8.55 11.40 4.90
C PRO A 137 8.76 12.56 3.91
N PRO A 138 8.00 12.63 2.81
CA PRO A 138 6.82 11.82 2.49
C PRO A 138 7.14 10.50 1.76
N THR A 139 8.41 10.23 1.46
CA THR A 139 8.78 9.03 0.68
C THR A 139 8.78 7.73 1.48
N THR A 140 8.74 7.84 2.82
CA THR A 140 8.45 6.74 3.72
C THR A 140 7.19 7.05 4.52
N THR A 141 6.21 6.17 4.41
CA THR A 141 5.00 6.08 5.23
C THR A 141 4.81 4.62 5.64
N TRP A 142 4.84 4.37 6.94
CA TRP A 142 4.73 3.01 7.45
C TRP A 142 3.26 2.54 7.42
N PRO A 143 3.01 1.26 7.10
CA PRO A 143 1.71 0.63 7.32
C PRO A 143 1.20 0.86 8.73
N GLU A 144 -0.10 1.10 8.89
CA GLU A 144 -0.71 1.46 10.17
C GLU A 144 -0.59 0.37 11.25
N ASN A 145 -0.47 -0.91 10.85
CA ASN A 145 -0.21 -2.01 11.76
C ASN A 145 1.18 -1.94 12.42
N ILE A 146 2.07 -1.07 11.92
CA ILE A 146 3.41 -0.82 12.46
C ILE A 146 3.37 0.49 13.25
N ILE A 147 3.08 0.37 14.56
CA ILE A 147 2.92 1.51 15.47
C ILE A 147 4.27 2.17 15.80
N THR A 148 5.31 1.36 15.98
CA THR A 148 6.67 1.82 16.31
C THR A 148 7.65 1.23 15.31
N PRO A 149 7.92 1.93 14.19
CA PRO A 149 8.77 1.41 13.15
C PRO A 149 10.19 1.11 13.60
N VAL A 150 10.67 -0.07 13.25
CA VAL A 150 12.06 -0.52 13.44
C VAL A 150 12.63 -1.05 12.12
N PRO A 151 13.97 -1.07 11.94
CA PRO A 151 14.55 -1.61 10.71
C PRO A 151 14.14 -3.05 10.38
N GLY A 152 13.88 -3.85 11.42
CA GLY A 152 13.37 -5.22 11.31
C GLY A 152 11.98 -5.35 10.70
N ASP A 153 11.25 -4.25 10.48
CA ASP A 153 9.95 -4.29 9.80
C ASP A 153 10.08 -4.37 8.27
N ILE A 154 11.28 -4.18 7.70
CA ILE A 154 11.55 -4.33 6.27
C ILE A 154 12.78 -5.20 5.96
N PHE A 155 13.77 -5.27 6.86
CA PHE A 155 14.99 -6.04 6.63
C PHE A 155 15.47 -6.70 7.91
N ASP A 156 15.57 -8.02 7.89
CA ASP A 156 16.17 -8.81 8.95
C ASP A 156 17.65 -9.05 8.66
N PRO A 157 18.57 -8.42 9.40
CA PRO A 157 20.00 -8.58 9.19
C PRO A 157 20.53 -9.96 9.61
N ALA A 158 19.84 -10.70 10.49
CA ALA A 158 20.27 -12.02 10.92
C ALA A 158 20.15 -13.05 9.78
N THR A 159 19.10 -12.92 8.97
CA THR A 159 18.85 -13.79 7.82
C THR A 159 19.21 -13.15 6.48
N SER A 160 19.52 -11.84 6.46
CA SER A 160 19.70 -11.02 5.26
C SER A 160 18.47 -11.02 4.34
N ARG A 161 17.27 -11.01 4.93
CA ARG A 161 16.01 -11.13 4.20
C ARG A 161 15.19 -9.86 4.29
N PHE A 162 14.53 -9.55 3.18
CA PHE A 162 13.58 -8.45 3.08
C PHE A 162 12.19 -8.93 3.47
N LEU A 163 11.56 -8.20 4.38
CA LEU A 163 10.28 -8.54 5.00
C LEU A 163 9.17 -7.69 4.40
N GLU A 164 8.13 -8.37 3.95
CA GLU A 164 6.89 -7.72 3.56
C GLU A 164 6.09 -7.26 4.78
N ASN A 165 5.03 -6.47 4.58
CA ASN A 165 4.11 -6.18 5.67
C ASN A 165 3.31 -7.45 5.98
N PRO A 166 3.21 -7.90 7.25
CA PRO A 166 2.67 -9.22 7.58
C PRO A 166 1.12 -9.30 7.54
N ILE A 167 0.52 -8.82 6.45
CA ILE A 167 -0.92 -8.91 6.17
C ILE A 167 -1.14 -9.97 5.10
N ALA A 168 -1.81 -11.06 5.47
CA ALA A 168 -1.97 -12.23 4.60
C ALA A 168 -2.62 -11.87 3.25
N GLY A 169 -1.99 -12.28 2.17
CA GLY A 169 -2.34 -12.04 0.78
C GLY A 169 -2.21 -10.57 0.34
N GLN A 170 -1.55 -9.70 1.10
CA GLN A 170 -1.29 -8.32 0.68
C GLN A 170 -0.28 -8.34 -0.47
N VAL A 171 -0.58 -7.56 -1.51
CA VAL A 171 0.31 -7.41 -2.66
C VAL A 171 1.36 -6.36 -2.33
N HIS A 172 2.61 -6.71 -2.62
CA HIS A 172 3.76 -5.86 -2.37
C HIS A 172 4.53 -5.64 -3.67
N MET A 173 4.86 -4.39 -3.96
CA MET A 173 5.82 -4.06 -5.00
C MET A 173 7.16 -3.69 -4.35
N TRP A 174 8.22 -4.29 -4.85
CA TRP A 174 9.60 -4.05 -4.44
C TRP A 174 10.29 -3.24 -5.53
N ARG A 175 10.56 -1.97 -5.25
CA ARG A 175 11.33 -1.11 -6.14
C ARG A 175 12.79 -1.08 -5.74
N VAL A 176 13.68 -1.52 -6.63
CA VAL A 176 15.14 -1.43 -6.41
C VAL A 176 15.72 -0.40 -7.37
N ILE A 177 16.47 0.56 -6.85
CA ILE A 177 17.21 1.54 -7.64
C ILE A 177 18.69 1.21 -7.54
N VAL A 178 19.34 1.09 -8.70
CA VAL A 178 20.76 0.75 -8.80
C VAL A 178 21.46 1.82 -9.63
N SER A 179 22.37 2.55 -9.02
CA SER A 179 23.37 3.33 -9.74
C SER A 179 24.43 2.39 -10.30
N TYR A 180 24.88 2.62 -11.52
CA TYR A 180 26.06 1.94 -12.07
C TYR A 180 27.11 2.93 -12.55
N SER A 181 28.37 2.50 -12.52
CA SER A 181 29.52 3.23 -13.03
C SER A 181 30.57 2.25 -13.57
N ASN A 182 31.65 2.77 -14.17
CA ASN A 182 32.77 2.00 -14.70
C ASN A 182 32.37 0.89 -15.70
N LYS A 183 31.21 1.03 -16.34
CA LYS A 183 30.79 0.16 -17.43
C LYS A 183 31.59 0.51 -18.68
N ASN A 184 32.04 -0.48 -19.44
CA ASN A 184 32.69 -0.24 -20.72
C ASN A 184 31.75 0.51 -21.69
N ASN A 185 32.26 1.58 -22.31
CA ASN A 185 31.51 2.43 -23.23
C ASN A 185 31.07 1.71 -24.51
N GLY A 186 31.77 0.64 -24.92
CA GLY A 186 31.51 -0.13 -26.14
C GLY A 186 30.65 -1.38 -25.96
N SER A 187 29.99 -1.56 -24.82
CA SER A 187 29.19 -2.75 -24.51
C SER A 187 27.79 -2.36 -24.06
N VAL A 188 26.81 -3.24 -24.25
CA VAL A 188 25.54 -3.20 -23.52
C VAL A 188 25.71 -4.05 -22.27
N ALA A 189 25.14 -3.66 -21.14
CA ALA A 189 25.10 -4.52 -19.95
C ALA A 189 23.67 -4.85 -19.57
N PHE A 190 23.42 -6.12 -19.25
CA PHE A 190 22.17 -6.61 -18.69
C PHE A 190 22.35 -6.84 -17.19
N VAL A 191 21.72 -5.98 -16.40
CA VAL A 191 21.71 -6.11 -14.93
C VAL A 191 20.38 -6.73 -14.55
N THR A 192 20.43 -7.81 -13.78
CA THR A 192 19.23 -8.53 -13.33
C THR A 192 19.13 -8.49 -11.82
N VAL A 193 17.96 -8.08 -11.33
CA VAL A 193 17.58 -8.20 -9.93
C VAL A 193 16.61 -9.37 -9.80
N ASN A 194 16.80 -10.19 -8.78
CA ASN A 194 15.95 -11.33 -8.46
C ASN A 194 15.33 -11.14 -7.08
N LEU A 195 14.05 -11.48 -6.93
CA LEU A 195 13.38 -11.66 -5.65
C LEU A 195 13.01 -13.14 -5.52
N SER A 196 13.47 -13.80 -4.46
CA SER A 196 13.18 -15.22 -4.24
C SER A 196 12.89 -15.52 -2.78
N ASN A 197 11.95 -16.41 -2.50
CA ASN A 197 11.71 -16.90 -1.14
C ASN A 197 12.57 -18.17 -0.93
N PRO A 198 13.57 -18.13 -0.03
CA PRO A 198 14.49 -19.24 0.19
C PRO A 198 13.94 -20.35 1.10
N VAL A 199 12.71 -20.22 1.63
CA VAL A 199 12.14 -21.15 2.62
C VAL A 199 11.44 -22.33 1.92
N PRO A 200 11.90 -23.59 2.10
CA PRO A 200 11.19 -24.74 1.57
C PRO A 200 9.77 -24.87 2.15
N PRO A 201 8.76 -25.28 1.37
CA PRO A 201 8.83 -25.80 0.00
C PRO A 201 8.67 -24.72 -1.10
N SER A 202 8.87 -23.43 -0.78
CA SER A 202 8.70 -22.36 -1.76
C SER A 202 9.62 -22.55 -2.97
N THR A 203 9.06 -22.31 -4.16
CA THR A 203 9.79 -22.21 -5.43
C THR A 203 9.74 -20.79 -6.00
N PHE A 204 9.19 -19.84 -5.25
CA PHE A 204 9.01 -18.47 -5.69
C PHE A 204 10.36 -17.80 -6.00
N SER A 205 10.51 -17.38 -7.26
CA SER A 205 11.67 -16.66 -7.76
C SER A 205 11.26 -15.88 -9.01
N ILE A 206 11.49 -14.56 -9.02
CA ILE A 206 11.22 -13.69 -10.16
C ILE A 206 12.43 -12.85 -10.50
N ASP A 207 12.79 -12.85 -11.78
CA ASP A 207 13.86 -12.04 -12.35
C ASP A 207 13.27 -10.81 -13.03
N GLN A 208 13.93 -9.67 -12.86
CA GLN A 208 13.72 -8.52 -13.73
C GLN A 208 15.07 -7.96 -14.19
N THR A 209 15.20 -7.78 -15.49
CA THR A 209 16.40 -7.27 -16.13
C THR A 209 16.19 -5.85 -16.62
N ALA A 210 17.19 -5.00 -16.40
CA ALA A 210 17.30 -3.67 -16.97
C ALA A 210 18.58 -3.57 -17.80
N VAL A 211 18.53 -2.74 -18.84
CA VAL A 211 19.62 -2.59 -19.80
C VAL A 211 20.36 -1.28 -19.54
N ALA A 212 21.66 -1.36 -19.28
CA ALA A 212 22.55 -0.21 -19.37
C ALA A 212 23.01 -0.06 -20.84
N PRO A 213 22.64 1.02 -21.54
CA PRO A 213 22.87 1.15 -22.98
C PRO A 213 24.36 1.16 -23.39
N ASN A 214 24.58 0.97 -24.69
CA ASN A 214 25.86 1.27 -25.30
C ASN A 214 26.12 2.79 -25.31
N GLY A 215 27.38 3.23 -25.27
CA GLY A 215 27.74 4.65 -25.32
C GLY A 215 27.59 5.40 -23.98
N VAL A 216 27.30 4.69 -22.89
CA VAL A 216 27.28 5.23 -21.52
C VAL A 216 28.11 4.37 -20.57
N THR A 217 28.80 5.04 -19.65
CA THR A 217 29.69 4.43 -18.64
C THR A 217 29.10 4.44 -17.23
N SER A 218 28.07 5.25 -16.99
CA SER A 218 27.34 5.36 -15.72
C SER A 218 25.87 5.73 -15.92
N GLY A 219 25.04 5.49 -14.91
CA GLY A 219 23.62 5.84 -14.93
C GLY A 219 22.83 5.18 -13.81
N ASN A 220 21.50 5.20 -13.92
CA ASN A 220 20.59 4.58 -12.96
C ASN A 220 19.72 3.54 -13.65
N LEU A 221 19.50 2.41 -12.98
CA LEU A 221 18.59 1.35 -13.37
C LEU A 221 17.50 1.21 -12.31
N VAL A 222 16.26 0.96 -12.74
CA VAL A 222 15.11 0.84 -11.85
C VAL A 222 14.44 -0.50 -12.08
N PHE A 223 14.17 -1.19 -10.98
CA PHE A 223 13.53 -2.50 -10.97
C PHE A 223 12.24 -2.46 -10.15
N TYR A 224 11.21 -3.16 -10.60
CA TYR A 224 9.93 -3.42 -9.97
C TYR A 224 9.68 -4.94 -9.94
N LEU A 225 9.70 -5.52 -8.75
CA LEU A 225 9.35 -6.92 -8.51
C LEU A 225 8.06 -6.96 -7.67
N VAL A 226 7.29 -8.04 -7.75
CA VAL A 226 6.00 -8.16 -7.04
C VAL A 226 5.99 -9.44 -6.21
N SER A 227 5.47 -9.35 -4.98
CA SER A 227 5.17 -10.50 -4.14
C SER A 227 3.76 -10.41 -3.56
N VAL A 228 3.24 -11.53 -3.11
CA VAL A 228 1.97 -11.61 -2.38
C VAL A 228 2.25 -12.32 -1.07
N ALA A 229 1.87 -11.71 0.04
CA ALA A 229 2.18 -12.25 1.35
C ALA A 229 1.46 -13.59 1.58
N ASP A 230 2.19 -14.63 1.94
CA ASP A 230 1.69 -15.98 2.17
C ASP A 230 2.33 -16.61 3.43
N PRO A 231 1.87 -17.80 3.88
CA PRO A 231 2.41 -18.42 5.09
C PRO A 231 3.92 -18.75 5.05
N LEU A 232 4.54 -18.84 3.86
CA LEU A 232 5.97 -19.11 3.71
C LEU A 232 6.82 -17.84 3.66
N SER A 233 6.22 -16.69 3.38
CA SER A 233 6.92 -15.40 3.30
C SER A 233 6.71 -14.53 4.54
N ILE A 234 5.55 -14.61 5.21
CA ILE A 234 5.28 -13.85 6.43
C ILE A 234 6.25 -14.25 7.54
N GLY A 235 6.98 -13.26 8.07
CA GLY A 235 8.03 -13.45 9.09
C GLY A 235 9.34 -14.06 8.57
N SER A 236 9.31 -14.74 7.42
CA SER A 236 10.50 -15.35 6.82
C SER A 236 11.18 -14.47 5.78
N GLY A 237 10.43 -13.69 5.00
CA GLY A 237 10.94 -12.76 4.00
C GLY A 237 11.56 -13.39 2.76
N TYR A 238 12.21 -12.53 1.97
CA TYR A 238 12.77 -12.85 0.66
C TYR A 238 14.25 -12.47 0.58
N LEU A 239 15.00 -13.16 -0.27
CA LEU A 239 16.30 -12.66 -0.75
C LEU A 239 16.06 -11.75 -1.95
N ILE A 240 16.67 -10.57 -1.93
CA ILE A 240 16.86 -9.76 -3.13
C ILE A 240 18.31 -9.93 -3.57
N LYS A 241 18.51 -10.31 -4.82
CA LYS A 241 19.83 -10.58 -5.41
C LYS A 241 20.04 -9.75 -6.65
N ILE A 242 21.30 -9.51 -7.00
CA ILE A 242 21.71 -8.80 -8.21
C ILE A 242 22.82 -9.56 -8.94
N LYS A 243 22.80 -9.51 -10.28
CA LYS A 243 23.90 -9.95 -11.14
C LYS A 243 24.05 -9.00 -12.33
N SER A 244 25.23 -8.98 -12.91
CA SER A 244 25.51 -8.32 -14.20
C SER A 244 26.18 -9.32 -15.14
N ASP A 245 25.87 -9.25 -16.43
CA ASP A 245 26.55 -10.02 -17.47
C ASP A 245 27.84 -9.35 -17.98
N THR A 246 28.03 -8.08 -17.63
CA THR A 246 29.12 -7.22 -18.10
C THR A 246 29.78 -6.52 -16.92
N THR A 247 31.08 -6.23 -17.05
CA THR A 247 31.84 -5.48 -16.05
C THR A 247 31.22 -4.11 -15.79
N LEU A 248 30.92 -3.83 -14.53
CA LEU A 248 30.46 -2.54 -14.01
C LEU A 248 30.53 -2.54 -12.48
N ASP A 249 30.57 -1.36 -11.88
CA ASP A 249 30.34 -1.19 -10.45
C ASP A 249 28.87 -0.79 -10.24
N ALA A 250 28.16 -1.54 -9.41
CA ALA A 250 26.76 -1.30 -9.06
C ALA A 250 26.63 -0.89 -7.60
N THR A 251 25.82 0.12 -7.32
CA THR A 251 25.47 0.57 -5.96
C THR A 251 23.97 0.58 -5.81
N ILE A 252 23.46 -0.07 -4.76
CA ILE A 252 22.03 -0.08 -4.44
C ILE A 252 21.70 1.25 -3.75
N ASP A 253 21.00 2.14 -4.47
CA ASP A 253 20.62 3.44 -3.92
C ASP A 253 19.47 3.34 -2.93
N SER A 254 18.54 2.44 -3.21
CA SER A 254 17.44 2.13 -2.30
C SER A 254 16.71 0.86 -2.69
N VAL A 255 16.18 0.18 -1.67
CA VAL A 255 15.11 -0.81 -1.80
C VAL A 255 13.86 -0.22 -1.17
N THR A 256 12.76 -0.16 -1.92
CA THR A 256 11.47 0.36 -1.45
C THR A 256 10.43 -0.75 -1.46
N ARG A 257 9.79 -1.01 -0.31
CA ARG A 257 8.57 -1.82 -0.24
C ARG A 257 7.36 -0.91 -0.39
N ILE A 258 6.45 -1.26 -1.29
CA ILE A 258 5.16 -0.60 -1.48
C ILE A 258 4.09 -1.64 -1.17
N SER A 259 3.44 -1.51 -0.02
CA SER A 259 2.31 -2.33 0.42
C SER A 259 1.02 -1.72 -0.11
N GLN A 260 0.29 -2.46 -0.94
CA GLN A 260 -1.00 -2.00 -1.48
C GLN A 260 -2.12 -2.14 -0.45
N ALA A 261 -3.22 -1.41 -0.66
CA ALA A 261 -4.41 -1.49 0.17
C ALA A 261 -4.84 -2.94 0.40
N LYS A 262 -4.95 -3.33 1.67
CA LYS A 262 -5.58 -4.57 2.08
C LYS A 262 -6.20 -4.47 3.47
N ASP A 263 -7.46 -4.92 3.53
CA ASP A 263 -8.28 -5.03 4.74
C ASP A 263 -7.97 -6.30 5.55
#